data_AF-A0A3B6VRK0-F1
#
_entry.id   AF-A0A3B6VRK0-F1
#
_cell.length_a   1.000
_cell.length_b   1.000
_cell.length_c   1.000
_cell.angle_alpha   90.00
_cell.angle_beta   90.00
_cell.angle_gamma   90.00
#
_symmetry.space_group_name_H-M   'P 1'
#
loop_
_entity.id
_entity.type
_entity.pdbx_description
1 polymer ?
#
loop_
_entity_poly.entity_id
_entity_poly.type
_entity_poly.pdbx_seq_one_letter_code
_entity_poly.pdbx_strand_id
1 'polypeptide(L)'
;MNIGAVRSIPTMFILNFFTLGIYHYYWIYYITLEVKNFTKRKDISPSLELLLSIITCNLYSIYWYNKYGNIIHKEIALKIDENDKNDVTQAIMLSFIIVLFVGMPIIGGLIFAFVMGVLVSGMAVLYGGAYNSFTLNPEVLLVFSGTILALIVIVIVITAMLLIPDIIMQKKLNSIWKKLKESHCNKN
;
A
#
# COMPACT_ATOMS: atom_id res chain seq x y z
N MET A 1 17.28 24.06 -0.47
CA MET A 1 17.02 22.61 -0.31
C MET A 1 15.52 22.50 -0.11
N ASN A 2 14.77 21.76 -0.94
CA ASN A 2 13.32 21.66 -0.74
C ASN A 2 13.05 20.58 0.32
N ILE A 3 12.57 21.03 1.48
CA ILE A 3 12.16 20.18 2.60
C ILE A 3 10.81 19.57 2.21
N GLY A 4 10.65 18.25 2.38
CA GLY A 4 9.40 17.55 2.11
C GLY A 4 8.28 17.92 3.09
N ALA A 5 7.04 17.57 2.74
CA ALA A 5 5.88 17.94 3.53
C ALA A 5 5.67 16.97 4.71
N VAL A 6 5.40 17.52 5.91
CA VAL A 6 4.96 16.74 7.06
C VAL A 6 3.49 16.38 6.86
N ARG A 7 3.17 15.08 6.80
CA ARG A 7 1.80 14.57 6.56
C ARG A 7 1.22 13.95 7.81
N SER A 8 -0.08 14.16 8.06
CA SER A 8 -0.81 13.55 9.17
C SER A 8 -1.13 12.09 8.90
N ILE A 9 -0.76 11.20 9.83
CA ILE A 9 -1.04 9.76 9.77
C ILE A 9 -2.55 9.46 9.71
N PRO A 10 -3.42 10.13 10.51
CA PRO A 10 -4.86 9.90 10.43
C PRO A 10 -5.45 10.20 9.06
N THR A 11 -4.98 11.28 8.42
CA THR A 11 -5.45 11.66 7.08
C THR A 11 -5.07 10.63 6.03
N MET A 12 -3.86 10.07 6.14
CA MET A 12 -3.39 8.99 5.27
C MET A 12 -4.25 7.72 5.42
N PHE A 13 -4.61 7.35 6.65
CA PHE A 13 -5.49 6.21 6.92
C PHE A 13 -6.87 6.40 6.29
N ILE A 14 -7.46 7.58 6.49
CA ILE A 14 -8.79 7.93 5.95
C ILE A 14 -8.77 7.91 4.42
N LEU A 15 -7.79 8.53 3.79
CA LEU A 15 -7.66 8.56 2.33
C LEU A 15 -7.51 7.17 1.73
N ASN A 16 -6.72 6.29 2.36
CA ASN A 16 -6.57 4.94 1.84
C ASN A 16 -7.84 4.09 1.96
N PHE A 17 -8.61 4.29 3.04
CA PHE A 17 -9.92 3.66 3.21
C PHE A 17 -10.91 4.10 2.13
N PHE A 18 -10.99 5.39 1.84
CA PHE A 18 -11.89 5.92 0.80
C PHE A 18 -11.46 5.58 -0.63
N THR A 19 -10.17 5.46 -0.89
CA THR A 19 -9.63 5.20 -2.24
C THR A 19 -9.40 3.72 -2.53
N LEU A 20 -9.72 2.83 -1.58
CA LEU A 20 -9.53 1.39 -1.71
C LEU A 20 -8.12 1.01 -2.22
N GLY A 21 -7.08 1.66 -1.68
CA GLY A 21 -5.69 1.35 -2.01
C GLY A 21 -5.09 2.13 -3.17
N ILE A 22 -5.87 2.91 -3.92
CA ILE A 22 -5.32 3.76 -4.99
C ILE A 22 -4.38 4.82 -4.40
N TYR A 23 -4.67 5.30 -3.19
CA TYR A 23 -3.83 6.28 -2.51
C TYR A 23 -2.39 5.78 -2.24
N HIS A 24 -2.18 4.47 -2.07
CA HIS A 24 -0.84 3.89 -1.92
C HIS A 24 0.09 4.26 -3.08
N TYR A 25 -0.41 4.17 -4.31
CA TYR A 25 0.36 4.53 -5.52
C TYR A 25 0.66 6.02 -5.59
N TYR A 26 -0.34 6.86 -5.30
CA TYR A 26 -0.13 8.31 -5.18
C TYR A 26 0.95 8.61 -4.14
N TRP A 27 0.92 7.95 -2.99
CA TRP A 27 1.88 8.16 -1.93
C TRP A 27 3.31 7.77 -2.32
N ILE A 28 3.51 6.61 -2.95
CA ILE A 28 4.82 6.17 -3.49
C ILE A 28 5.43 7.26 -4.38
N TYR A 29 4.64 7.79 -5.33
CA TYR A 29 5.11 8.82 -6.25
C TYR A 29 5.58 10.08 -5.52
N TYR A 30 4.80 10.56 -4.55
CA TYR A 30 5.13 11.77 -3.80
C TYR A 30 6.37 11.60 -2.92
N ILE A 31 6.53 10.45 -2.26
CA ILE A 31 7.72 10.17 -1.46
C ILE A 31 8.96 10.09 -2.34
N THR A 32 8.88 9.41 -3.49
CA THR A 32 10.01 9.36 -4.44
C THR A 32 10.38 10.77 -4.91
N LEU A 33 9.40 11.61 -5.21
CA LEU A 33 9.63 12.99 -5.65
C LEU A 33 10.30 13.84 -4.56
N GLU A 34 9.84 13.74 -3.31
CA GLU A 34 10.44 14.44 -2.17
C GLU A 34 11.88 14.02 -1.93
N VAL A 35 12.14 12.71 -1.91
CA VAL A 35 13.49 12.16 -1.72
C VAL A 35 14.40 12.59 -2.88
N LYS A 36 13.91 12.54 -4.13
CA LYS A 36 14.65 13.05 -5.30
C LYS A 36 15.03 14.51 -5.17
N ASN A 37 14.06 15.37 -4.82
CA ASN A 37 14.26 16.81 -4.69
C ASN A 37 15.23 17.16 -3.57
N PHE A 38 15.23 16.37 -2.50
CA PHE A 38 16.12 16.57 -1.36
C PHE A 38 17.56 16.10 -1.63
N THR A 39 17.71 14.89 -2.16
CA THR A 39 19.02 14.31 -2.48
C THR A 39 19.63 14.91 -3.77
N LYS A 40 18.82 15.48 -4.66
CA LYS A 40 19.20 15.92 -6.02
C LYS A 40 19.79 14.81 -6.90
N ARG A 41 19.40 13.56 -6.64
CA ARG A 41 19.86 12.39 -7.41
C ARG A 41 19.14 12.29 -8.76
N LYS A 42 19.90 12.07 -9.83
CA LYS A 42 19.37 11.98 -11.22
C LYS A 42 18.92 10.57 -11.60
N ASP A 43 19.42 9.55 -10.90
CA ASP A 43 19.05 8.13 -11.01
C ASP A 43 17.64 7.81 -10.48
N ILE A 44 17.05 8.73 -9.73
CA ILE A 44 15.69 8.58 -9.20
C ILE A 44 14.66 9.10 -10.20
N SER A 45 13.74 8.24 -10.62
CA SER A 45 12.64 8.56 -11.52
C SER A 45 11.29 8.20 -10.88
N PRO A 46 10.54 9.17 -10.32
CA PRO A 46 9.27 8.93 -9.63
C PRO A 46 8.22 8.23 -10.50
N SER A 47 8.16 8.61 -11.78
CA SER A 47 7.22 8.03 -12.74
C SER A 47 7.53 6.57 -13.08
N LEU A 48 8.81 6.21 -13.22
CA LEU A 48 9.21 4.83 -13.51
C LEU A 48 8.90 3.92 -12.32
N GLU A 49 9.19 4.36 -11.11
CA GLU A 49 8.96 3.53 -9.93
C GLU A 49 7.48 3.30 -9.63
N LEU A 50 6.65 4.31 -9.85
CA LEU A 50 5.19 4.16 -9.83
C LEU A 50 4.71 3.14 -10.86
N LEU A 51 5.20 3.26 -12.11
CA LEU A 51 4.82 2.37 -13.19
C LEU A 51 5.22 0.92 -12.88
N LEU A 52 6.42 0.70 -12.36
CA LEU A 52 6.88 -0.63 -11.93
C LEU A 52 6.04 -1.19 -10.78
N SER A 53 5.65 -0.37 -9.79
CA SER A 53 4.76 -0.80 -8.70
C SER A 53 3.39 -1.27 -9.21
N ILE A 54 2.83 -0.60 -10.21
CA ILE A 54 1.56 -0.98 -10.84
C ILE A 54 1.72 -2.24 -11.71
N ILE A 55 2.73 -2.28 -12.59
CA ILE A 55 2.93 -3.40 -13.53
C ILE A 55 3.23 -4.72 -12.79
N THR A 56 3.96 -4.64 -11.68
CA THR A 56 4.33 -5.83 -10.89
C THR A 56 3.28 -6.19 -9.84
N CYS A 57 2.10 -5.58 -9.83
CA CYS A 57 1.06 -5.82 -8.82
C CYS A 57 1.61 -5.70 -7.38
N ASN A 58 2.26 -4.58 -7.06
CA ASN A 58 2.89 -4.29 -5.77
C ASN A 58 4.11 -5.15 -5.38
N LEU A 59 4.56 -6.11 -6.21
CA LEU A 59 5.79 -6.86 -5.92
C LEU A 59 7.02 -5.95 -5.90
N TYR A 60 7.09 -4.98 -6.83
CA TYR A 60 8.16 -3.99 -6.88
C TYR A 60 8.18 -3.06 -5.65
N SER A 61 7.04 -2.86 -4.97
CA SER A 61 6.98 -2.04 -3.76
C SER A 61 7.97 -2.56 -2.70
N ILE A 62 8.23 -3.88 -2.63
CA ILE A 62 9.24 -4.49 -1.74
C ILE A 62 10.64 -3.92 -2.01
N TYR A 63 11.06 -3.96 -3.27
CA TYR A 63 12.36 -3.42 -3.67
C TYR A 63 12.41 -1.91 -3.41
N TRP A 64 11.31 -1.22 -3.68
CA TRP A 64 11.18 0.21 -3.46
C TRP A 64 11.36 0.58 -1.98
N TYR A 65 10.66 -0.05 -1.03
CA TYR A 65 10.83 0.22 0.39
C TYR A 65 12.27 0.01 0.87
N ASN A 66 12.95 -1.03 0.39
CA ASN A 66 14.35 -1.28 0.75
C ASN A 66 15.28 -0.20 0.19
N LYS A 67 15.13 0.15 -1.09
CA LYS A 67 15.92 1.18 -1.76
C LYS A 67 15.72 2.55 -1.08
N TYR A 68 14.46 2.97 -0.90
CA TYR A 68 14.14 4.28 -0.33
C TYR A 68 14.41 4.35 1.16
N GLY A 69 14.13 3.30 1.92
CA GLY A 69 14.48 3.23 3.35
C GLY A 69 15.98 3.41 3.56
N ASN A 70 16.82 2.74 2.76
CA ASN A 70 18.26 2.88 2.83
C ASN A 70 18.75 4.28 2.41
N ILE A 71 18.15 4.88 1.38
CA ILE A 71 18.45 6.26 0.95
C ILE A 71 18.12 7.26 2.05
N ILE A 72 16.90 7.19 2.60
CA ILE A 72 16.43 8.10 3.65
C ILE A 72 17.35 7.99 4.87
N HIS A 73 17.74 6.78 5.25
CA HIS A 73 18.62 6.58 6.38
C HIS A 73 20.04 7.09 6.12
N LYS A 74 20.69 6.63 5.04
CA LYS A 74 22.10 6.92 4.79
C LYS A 74 22.38 8.38 4.40
N GLU A 75 21.44 9.04 3.73
CA GLU A 75 21.72 10.36 3.18
C GLU A 75 20.94 11.49 3.81
N ILE A 76 19.79 11.19 4.41
CA ILE A 76 18.96 12.19 5.06
C ILE A 76 19.17 12.10 6.57
N ALA A 77 18.98 10.93 7.17
CA ALA A 77 19.09 10.75 8.62
C ALA A 77 20.53 10.95 9.12
N LEU A 78 21.54 10.31 8.51
CA LEU A 78 22.94 10.46 8.93
C LEU A 78 23.48 11.89 8.84
N LYS A 79 22.94 12.73 7.94
CA LYS A 79 23.35 14.15 7.85
C LYS A 79 22.81 15.01 8.99
N ILE A 80 21.79 14.53 9.70
CA ILE A 80 21.07 15.26 10.75
C ILE A 80 21.40 14.69 12.13
N ASP A 81 21.60 13.38 12.23
CA ASP A 81 21.76 12.66 13.48
C ASP A 81 22.65 11.42 13.27
N GLU A 82 23.91 11.50 13.72
CA GLU A 82 24.91 10.42 13.59
C GLU A 82 24.57 9.18 14.44
N ASN A 83 23.63 9.33 15.39
CA ASN A 83 23.23 8.27 16.33
C ASN A 83 21.93 7.54 15.95
N ASP A 84 21.31 7.88 14.81
CA ASP A 84 20.17 7.13 14.26
C ASP A 84 20.71 5.84 13.62
N LYS A 85 21.21 4.89 14.43
CA LYS A 85 21.61 3.53 13.99
C LYS A 85 20.41 2.58 13.87
N ASN A 86 19.19 3.10 13.95
CA ASN A 86 18.00 2.27 14.05
C ASN A 86 17.62 1.63 12.70
N ASP A 87 17.67 0.30 12.67
CA ASP A 87 16.61 -0.70 12.47
C ASP A 87 15.30 -0.33 11.75
N VAL A 88 15.04 0.91 11.32
CA VAL A 88 13.76 1.26 10.68
C VAL A 88 13.69 0.71 9.26
N THR A 89 14.81 0.65 8.54
CA THR A 89 14.86 -0.08 7.25
C THR A 89 14.59 -1.57 7.46
N GLN A 90 15.14 -2.17 8.53
CA GLN A 90 14.86 -3.56 8.90
C GLN A 90 13.42 -3.77 9.39
N ALA A 91 12.85 -2.81 10.13
CA ALA A 91 11.49 -2.86 10.64
C ALA A 91 10.45 -2.70 9.52
N ILE A 92 10.72 -1.82 8.54
CA ILE A 92 9.91 -1.71 7.33
C ILE A 92 9.96 -3.02 6.55
N MET A 93 11.16 -3.56 6.31
CA MET A 93 11.34 -4.84 5.62
C MET A 93 10.64 -6.00 6.35
N LEU A 94 10.80 -6.11 7.67
CA LEU A 94 10.16 -7.13 8.49
C LEU A 94 8.64 -6.99 8.50
N SER A 95 8.12 -5.76 8.64
CA SER A 95 6.68 -5.50 8.58
C SER A 95 6.08 -5.90 7.22
N PHE A 96 6.79 -5.62 6.11
CA PHE A 96 6.34 -5.98 4.77
C PHE A 96 6.40 -7.49 4.52
N ILE A 97 7.44 -8.18 5.03
CA ILE A 97 7.57 -9.64 4.96
C ILE A 97 6.44 -10.32 5.74
N ILE A 98 6.14 -9.86 6.96
CA ILE A 98 5.01 -10.37 7.76
C ILE A 98 3.70 -10.16 7.02
N VAL A 99 3.49 -8.95 6.46
CA VAL A 99 2.30 -8.64 5.67
C VAL A 99 2.16 -9.54 4.45
N LEU A 100 3.25 -9.85 3.74
CA LEU A 100 3.21 -10.77 2.60
C LEU A 100 2.91 -12.21 3.03
N PHE A 101 3.54 -12.68 4.09
CA PHE A 101 3.41 -14.07 4.52
C PHE A 101 2.02 -14.37 5.10
N VAL A 102 1.45 -13.41 5.83
CA VAL A 102 0.07 -13.49 6.34
C VAL A 102 -0.94 -13.17 5.24
N GLY A 103 -0.62 -12.22 4.36
CA GLY A 103 -1.55 -11.70 3.38
C GLY A 103 -1.75 -12.56 2.15
N MET A 104 -0.68 -13.09 1.56
CA MET A 104 -0.76 -13.94 0.36
C MET A 104 -1.71 -15.14 0.54
N PRO A 105 -1.66 -15.92 1.64
CA PRO A 105 -2.58 -17.04 1.85
C PRO A 105 -4.04 -16.60 2.01
N ILE A 106 -4.29 -15.49 2.72
CA ILE A 106 -5.65 -14.95 2.92
C ILE A 106 -6.22 -14.47 1.58
N ILE A 107 -5.44 -13.71 0.82
CA ILE A 107 -5.81 -13.22 -0.50
C ILE A 107 -6.07 -14.40 -1.45
N GLY A 108 -5.17 -15.40 -1.48
CA GLY A 108 -5.32 -16.59 -2.30
C GLY A 108 -6.56 -17.41 -1.97
N GLY A 109 -6.83 -17.62 -0.68
CA GLY A 109 -8.03 -18.33 -0.21
C GLY A 109 -9.32 -17.59 -0.56
N LEU A 110 -9.34 -16.25 -0.43
CA LEU A 110 -10.49 -15.45 -0.80
C LEU A 110 -10.72 -15.39 -2.32
N ILE A 111 -9.65 -15.28 -3.13
CA ILE A 111 -9.73 -15.35 -4.59
C ILE A 111 -10.28 -16.71 -5.02
N PHE A 112 -9.78 -17.80 -4.43
CA PHE A 112 -10.29 -19.14 -4.70
C PHE A 112 -11.79 -19.26 -4.36
N ALA A 113 -12.21 -18.76 -3.20
CA ALA A 113 -13.62 -18.73 -2.80
C ALA A 113 -14.47 -17.89 -3.77
N PHE A 114 -13.96 -16.76 -4.24
CA PHE A 114 -14.62 -15.92 -5.24
C PHE A 114 -14.79 -16.67 -6.58
N VAL A 115 -13.72 -17.26 -7.11
CA VAL A 115 -13.76 -18.03 -8.37
C VAL A 115 -14.74 -19.19 -8.28
N MET A 116 -14.70 -19.96 -7.19
CA MET A 116 -15.63 -21.07 -6.98
C MET A 116 -17.08 -20.59 -6.83
N GLY A 117 -17.33 -19.49 -6.12
CA GLY A 117 -18.67 -18.93 -5.98
C GLY A 117 -19.25 -18.42 -7.31
N VAL A 118 -18.43 -17.78 -8.14
CA VAL A 118 -18.82 -17.36 -9.49
C VAL A 118 -19.13 -18.57 -10.38
N LEU A 119 -18.30 -19.62 -10.32
CA LEU A 119 -18.53 -20.87 -11.06
C LEU A 119 -19.85 -21.53 -10.65
N VAL A 120 -20.10 -21.68 -9.35
CA VAL A 120 -21.34 -22.28 -8.82
C VAL A 120 -22.57 -21.46 -9.23
N SER A 121 -22.50 -20.13 -9.09
CA SER A 121 -23.59 -19.23 -9.50
C SER A 121 -23.88 -19.35 -11.01
N GLY A 122 -22.83 -19.37 -11.84
CA GLY A 122 -22.96 -19.52 -13.29
C GLY A 122 -23.58 -20.87 -13.69
N MET A 123 -23.16 -21.97 -13.07
CA MET A 123 -23.72 -23.29 -13.34
C MET A 123 -25.19 -23.41 -12.90
N ALA A 124 -25.56 -22.77 -11.78
CA ALA A 124 -26.95 -22.73 -11.33
C ALA A 124 -27.85 -22.01 -12.34
N VAL A 125 -27.35 -20.93 -12.97
CA VAL A 125 -28.08 -20.22 -14.03
C VAL A 125 -28.22 -21.05 -15.31
N LEU A 126 -27.15 -21.76 -15.72
CA LEU A 126 -27.13 -22.52 -16.97
C LEU A 126 -27.94 -23.83 -16.92
N TYR A 127 -27.94 -24.53 -15.80
CA TYR A 127 -28.50 -25.89 -15.70
C TYR A 127 -29.66 -26.03 -14.69
N GLY A 128 -29.85 -25.05 -13.80
CA GLY A 128 -30.65 -25.22 -12.59
C GLY A 128 -32.07 -24.63 -12.61
N GLY A 129 -32.65 -24.33 -13.78
CA GLY A 129 -33.98 -23.68 -13.82
C GLY A 129 -34.02 -22.41 -12.96
N ALA A 130 -32.95 -21.62 -12.98
CA ALA A 130 -32.73 -20.49 -12.06
C ALA A 130 -33.79 -19.39 -12.15
N TYR A 131 -34.57 -19.40 -13.23
CA TYR A 131 -35.67 -18.49 -13.49
C TYR A 131 -36.99 -19.26 -13.38
N ASN A 132 -37.72 -19.05 -12.30
CA ASN A 132 -39.14 -19.37 -12.25
C ASN A 132 -39.89 -18.05 -12.42
N SER A 133 -40.65 -17.91 -13.51
CA SER A 133 -41.47 -16.72 -13.80
C SER A 133 -40.73 -15.39 -13.57
N PHE A 134 -39.62 -15.17 -14.28
CA PHE A 134 -38.82 -13.92 -14.25
C PHE A 134 -38.14 -13.57 -12.90
N THR A 135 -38.22 -14.44 -11.89
CA THR A 135 -37.57 -14.26 -10.59
C THR A 135 -36.38 -15.20 -10.43
N LEU A 136 -35.26 -14.66 -9.92
CA LEU A 136 -34.03 -15.42 -9.64
C LEU A 136 -34.24 -16.26 -8.37
N ASN A 137 -33.93 -17.55 -8.42
CA ASN A 137 -34.02 -18.42 -7.24
C ASN A 137 -33.25 -17.83 -6.04
N PRO A 138 -33.84 -17.86 -4.82
CA PRO A 138 -33.26 -17.19 -3.64
C PRO A 138 -31.87 -17.74 -3.26
N GLU A 139 -31.61 -19.02 -3.53
CA GLU A 139 -30.29 -19.64 -3.32
C GLU A 139 -29.22 -19.05 -4.26
N VAL A 140 -29.54 -18.83 -5.53
CA VAL A 140 -28.64 -18.23 -6.51
C VAL A 140 -28.34 -16.78 -6.16
N LEU A 141 -29.36 -16.05 -5.70
CA LEU A 141 -29.22 -14.67 -5.22
C LEU A 141 -28.31 -14.61 -3.97
N LEU A 142 -28.46 -15.55 -3.05
CA LEU A 142 -27.66 -15.61 -1.82
C LEU A 142 -26.18 -15.89 -2.15
N VAL A 143 -25.89 -16.87 -3.02
CA VAL A 143 -24.53 -17.15 -3.50
C VAL A 143 -23.94 -15.93 -4.21
N PHE A 144 -24.71 -15.28 -5.09
CA PHE A 144 -24.26 -14.08 -5.80
C PHE A 144 -23.93 -12.93 -4.83
N SER A 145 -24.81 -12.67 -3.85
CA SER A 145 -24.56 -11.65 -2.82
C SER A 145 -23.31 -11.96 -1.98
N GLY A 146 -23.08 -13.25 -1.67
CA GLY A 146 -21.91 -13.71 -0.93
C GLY A 146 -20.61 -13.53 -1.72
N THR A 147 -20.63 -13.74 -3.05
CA THR A 147 -19.47 -13.49 -3.91
C THR A 147 -19.10 -12.02 -4.00
N ILE A 148 -20.09 -11.12 -4.06
CA ILE A 148 -19.86 -9.67 -4.04
C ILE A 148 -19.28 -9.25 -2.68
N LEU A 149 -19.80 -9.78 -1.58
CA LEU A 149 -19.26 -9.52 -0.25
C LEU A 149 -17.81 -10.02 -0.12
N ALA A 150 -17.51 -11.22 -0.63
CA ALA A 150 -16.15 -11.76 -0.64
C ALA A 150 -15.19 -10.85 -1.42
N LEU A 151 -15.61 -10.32 -2.57
CA LEU A 151 -14.83 -9.34 -3.34
C LEU A 151 -14.53 -8.08 -2.52
N ILE A 152 -15.53 -7.53 -1.83
CA ILE A 152 -15.34 -6.34 -0.98
C ILE A 152 -14.35 -6.63 0.15
N VAL A 153 -14.47 -7.79 0.80
CA VAL A 153 -13.54 -8.22 1.86
C VAL A 153 -12.12 -8.37 1.31
N ILE A 154 -11.93 -8.94 0.11
CA ILE A 154 -10.62 -9.03 -0.55
C ILE A 154 -9.99 -7.66 -0.69
N VAL A 155 -10.73 -6.69 -1.24
CA VAL A 155 -10.21 -5.33 -1.44
C VAL A 155 -9.84 -4.70 -0.10
N ILE A 156 -10.70 -4.80 0.92
CA ILE A 156 -10.41 -4.24 2.25
C ILE A 156 -9.14 -4.88 2.84
N VAL A 157 -8.99 -6.20 2.75
CA VAL A 157 -7.83 -6.93 3.27
C VAL A 157 -6.53 -6.48 2.58
N ILE A 158 -6.53 -6.38 1.25
CA ILE A 158 -5.38 -5.91 0.46
C ILE A 158 -5.00 -4.47 0.87
N THR A 159 -5.99 -3.60 1.01
CA THR A 159 -5.74 -2.18 1.34
C THR A 159 -5.22 -1.99 2.76
N ALA A 160 -5.72 -2.77 3.72
CA ALA A 160 -5.24 -2.75 5.10
C ALA A 160 -3.78 -3.24 5.23
N MET A 161 -3.41 -4.24 4.42
CA MET A 161 -2.06 -4.79 4.37
C MET A 161 -1.02 -3.76 3.90
N LEU A 162 -1.35 -2.97 2.88
CA LEU A 162 -0.44 -1.95 2.34
C LEU A 162 -0.27 -0.73 3.26
N LEU A 163 -1.21 -0.46 4.18
CA LEU A 163 -1.16 0.69 5.08
C LEU A 163 -0.06 0.63 6.15
N ILE A 164 0.23 -0.55 6.66
CA ILE A 164 1.19 -0.74 7.77
C ILE A 164 2.59 -0.19 7.41
N PRO A 165 3.23 -0.63 6.31
CA PRO A 165 4.57 -0.17 5.95
C PRO A 165 4.60 1.31 5.56
N ASP A 166 3.55 1.78 4.89
CA ASP A 166 3.33 3.18 4.53
C ASP A 166 3.38 4.10 5.76
N ILE A 167 2.67 3.74 6.83
CA ILE A 167 2.63 4.50 8.09
C ILE A 167 3.99 4.50 8.78
N ILE A 168 4.69 3.36 8.80
CA ILE A 168 6.02 3.26 9.43
C ILE A 168 7.01 4.20 8.76
N MET A 169 7.05 4.19 7.42
CA MET A 169 7.97 5.05 6.69
C MET A 169 7.59 6.53 6.79
N GLN A 170 6.29 6.87 6.71
CA GLN A 170 5.82 8.25 6.87
C GLN A 170 6.16 8.82 8.27
N LYS A 171 6.04 8.00 9.33
CA LYS A 171 6.46 8.40 10.69
C LYS A 171 7.94 8.79 10.73
N LYS A 172 8.82 7.98 10.15
CA LYS A 172 10.25 8.28 10.08
C LYS A 172 10.51 9.55 9.27
N LEU A 173 9.89 9.68 8.10
CA LEU A 173 10.04 10.85 7.25
C LEU A 173 9.59 12.14 7.94
N ASN A 174 8.45 12.12 8.63
CA ASN A 174 7.94 13.27 9.38
C ASN A 174 8.89 13.72 10.49
N SER A 175 9.47 12.77 11.23
CA SER A 175 10.47 13.06 12.27
C SER A 175 11.68 13.78 11.67
N ILE A 176 12.19 13.27 10.55
CA ILE A 176 13.31 13.85 9.80
C ILE A 176 12.98 15.26 9.29
N TRP A 177 11.82 15.44 8.64
CA TRP A 177 11.42 16.73 8.11
C TRP A 177 11.21 17.78 9.19
N LYS A 178 10.67 17.39 10.35
CA LYS A 178 10.52 18.28 11.50
C LYS A 178 11.88 18.77 12.02
N LYS A 179 12.84 17.85 12.24
CA LYS A 179 14.22 18.19 12.65
C LYS A 179 14.91 19.12 11.64
N LEU A 180 14.75 18.87 10.35
CA LEU A 180 15.31 19.73 9.29
C LEU A 180 14.73 21.14 9.30
N LYS A 181 13.41 21.25 9.47
CA LYS A 181 12.73 22.55 9.51
C LYS A 181 13.15 23.37 10.73
N GLU A 182 13.30 22.72 11.88
CA GLU A 182 13.83 23.33 13.11
C GLU A 182 15.29 23.82 12.92
N SER A 183 16.17 22.98 12.36
CA SER A 183 17.57 23.35 12.09
C SER A 183 17.71 24.52 11.11
N HIS A 184 16.87 24.55 10.07
CA HIS A 184 16.85 25.66 9.11
C HIS A 184 16.29 26.94 9.72
N CYS A 185 15.31 26.86 10.61
CA CYS A 185 14.77 28.02 11.31
C CYS A 185 15.75 28.60 12.34
N ASN A 186 16.61 27.77 12.95
CA ASN A 186 17.59 28.21 13.93
C ASN A 186 18.88 28.80 13.30
N LYS A 187 19.06 28.63 11.99
CA LYS A 187 20.20 29.18 11.22
C LYS A 187 19.87 30.49 10.51
N ASN A 188 18.59 30.86 10.44
CA ASN A 188 18.10 32.12 9.88
C ASN A 188 17.70 33.07 11.01
#